data_AF-A0A9E2YPY9-F1
#
_entry.id   AF-A0A9E2YPY9-F1
#
_cell.length_a   1.000
_cell.length_b   1.000
_cell.length_c   1.000
_cell.angle_alpha   90.00
_cell.angle_beta   90.00
_cell.angle_gamma   90.00
#
_symmetry.space_group_name_H-M   'P 1'
#
loop_
_entity.id
_entity.type
_entity.pdbx_description
1 polymer ?
#
loop_
_entity_poly.entity_id
_entity_poly.type
_entity_poly.pdbx_seq_one_letter_code
_entity_poly.pdbx_strand_id
1 'polypeptide(L)'
;DKAEGALKGLEQAENLRARGAIVAWQKATITKEQARERIDRAIQGLERLLQFGETAERFGLLGSAWKRRALVTDDDERKHSVQQMVARYQSMANLRETASNYSSSLLNWLTSEVVLGWLDPTKPNSVEKYREMILAEAASAGARDPDFWTMVLVPDCKLVLALSAKEFVDKDWRTVAEGYLRARKWAGSEREVRTVIEHLQFLLAMAAADPKLAGYLQNCIGYINGSAWPEPHS
;
A
#
# COMPACT_ATOMS: atom_id res chain seq x y z
N ASP A 1 -24.85 17.73 -6.25
CA ASP A 1 -24.24 19.07 -6.19
C ASP A 1 -23.09 19.13 -7.21
N LYS A 2 -23.00 20.21 -8.01
CA LYS A 2 -21.98 20.36 -9.07
C LYS A 2 -20.58 20.61 -8.49
N ALA A 3 -20.49 21.24 -7.32
CA ALA A 3 -19.20 21.53 -6.66
C ALA A 3 -18.50 20.23 -6.21
N GLU A 4 -19.24 19.32 -5.60
CA GLU A 4 -18.74 18.00 -5.18
C GLU A 4 -18.25 17.16 -6.37
N GLY A 5 -18.96 17.23 -7.50
CA GLY A 5 -18.52 16.58 -8.74
C GLY A 5 -17.19 17.13 -9.28
N ALA A 6 -16.97 18.45 -9.19
CA ALA A 6 -15.72 19.08 -9.60
C ALA A 6 -14.55 18.68 -8.68
N LEU A 7 -14.77 18.61 -7.36
CA LEU A 7 -13.75 18.17 -6.41
C LEU A 7 -13.31 16.71 -6.67
N LYS A 8 -14.26 15.81 -6.93
CA LYS A 8 -13.94 14.43 -7.31
C LYS A 8 -13.16 14.33 -8.62
N GLY A 9 -13.46 15.18 -9.59
CA GLY A 9 -12.69 15.27 -10.83
C GLY A 9 -11.23 15.66 -10.59
N LEU A 10 -11.01 16.63 -9.71
CA LEU A 10 -9.66 17.05 -9.30
C LEU A 10 -8.93 15.94 -8.53
N GLU A 11 -9.59 15.28 -7.58
CA GLU A 11 -9.03 14.13 -6.85
C GLU A 11 -8.52 13.04 -7.80
N GLN A 12 -9.32 12.67 -8.79
CA GLN A 12 -8.92 11.68 -9.79
C GLN A 12 -7.78 12.18 -10.70
N ALA A 13 -7.81 13.46 -11.10
CA ALA A 13 -6.74 14.05 -11.91
C ALA A 13 -5.39 14.02 -11.17
N GLU A 14 -5.37 14.35 -9.87
CA GLU A 14 -4.14 14.31 -9.06
C GLU A 14 -3.65 12.87 -8.84
N ASN A 15 -4.56 11.93 -8.58
CA ASN A 15 -4.20 10.52 -8.48
C ASN A 15 -3.59 9.98 -9.77
N LEU A 16 -4.19 10.30 -10.93
CA LEU A 16 -3.69 9.92 -12.24
C LEU A 16 -2.35 10.58 -12.56
N ARG A 17 -2.12 11.82 -12.14
CA ARG A 17 -0.83 12.50 -12.29
C ARG A 17 0.29 11.75 -11.56
N ALA A 18 0.08 11.41 -10.29
CA ALA A 18 1.06 10.67 -9.50
C ALA A 18 1.31 9.25 -10.06
N ARG A 19 0.24 8.52 -10.42
CA ARG A 19 0.35 7.18 -11.06
C ARG A 19 1.06 7.24 -12.40
N GLY A 20 0.68 8.18 -13.25
CA GLY A 20 1.25 8.35 -14.59
C GLY A 20 2.73 8.69 -14.55
N ALA A 21 3.20 9.44 -13.54
CA ALA A 21 4.61 9.73 -13.34
C ALA A 21 5.45 8.45 -13.10
N ILE A 22 4.98 7.53 -12.25
CA ILE A 22 5.66 6.25 -12.02
C ILE A 22 5.69 5.41 -13.29
N VAL A 23 4.57 5.29 -13.98
CA VAL A 23 4.50 4.51 -15.23
C VAL A 23 5.44 5.09 -16.30
N ALA A 24 5.47 6.41 -16.44
CA ALA A 24 6.33 7.09 -17.40
C ALA A 24 7.82 6.88 -17.08
N TRP A 25 8.20 6.94 -15.80
CA TRP A 25 9.56 6.68 -15.33
C TRP A 25 9.98 5.23 -15.55
N GLN A 26 9.13 4.26 -15.17
CA GLN A 26 9.39 2.84 -15.39
C GLN A 26 9.56 2.48 -16.88
N LYS A 27 8.89 3.22 -17.77
CA LYS A 27 9.05 3.10 -19.24
C LYS A 27 10.22 3.92 -19.79
N ALA A 28 11.04 4.53 -18.94
CA ALA A 28 12.15 5.41 -19.32
C ALA A 28 11.76 6.58 -20.25
N THR A 29 10.50 7.03 -20.18
CA THR A 29 10.00 8.17 -20.97
C THR A 29 10.25 9.52 -20.29
N ILE A 30 10.53 9.51 -18.98
CA ILE A 30 10.94 10.66 -18.18
C ILE A 30 12.03 10.24 -17.20
N THR A 31 12.83 11.19 -16.72
CA THR A 31 13.82 10.93 -15.67
C THR A 31 13.17 10.71 -14.30
N LYS A 32 13.94 10.20 -13.34
CA LYS A 32 13.50 10.03 -11.94
C LYS A 32 13.10 11.38 -11.32
N GLU A 33 13.87 12.43 -11.61
CA GLU A 33 13.64 13.80 -11.14
C GLU A 33 12.35 14.37 -11.72
N GLN A 34 12.11 14.18 -13.02
CA GLN A 34 10.85 14.59 -13.66
C GLN A 34 9.64 13.85 -13.07
N ALA A 35 9.80 12.58 -12.71
CA ALA A 35 8.75 11.82 -12.04
C ALA A 35 8.48 12.38 -10.64
N ARG A 36 9.54 12.67 -9.87
CA ARG A 36 9.47 13.32 -8.55
C ARG A 36 8.71 14.64 -8.63
N GLU A 37 9.07 15.53 -9.56
CA GLU A 37 8.39 16.82 -9.73
C GLU A 37 6.90 16.68 -10.05
N ARG A 38 6.52 15.72 -10.89
CA ARG A 38 5.10 15.46 -11.20
C ARG A 38 4.33 14.94 -10.00
N ILE A 39 4.96 14.10 -9.18
CA ILE A 39 4.38 13.58 -7.94
C ILE A 39 4.26 14.70 -6.90
N ASP A 40 5.26 15.57 -6.77
CA ASP A 40 5.23 16.71 -5.86
C ASP A 40 4.10 17.68 -6.21
N ARG A 41 3.86 17.93 -7.51
CA ARG A 41 2.70 18.69 -7.96
C ARG A 41 1.37 18.01 -7.59
N ALA A 42 1.32 16.67 -7.66
CA ALA A 42 0.13 15.92 -7.27
C ALA A 42 -0.14 16.01 -5.77
N ILE A 43 0.92 15.91 -4.95
CA ILE A 43 0.87 16.12 -3.50
C ILE A 43 0.32 17.52 -3.19
N GLN A 44 0.86 18.57 -3.81
CA GLN A 44 0.38 19.95 -3.61
C GLN A 44 -1.08 20.14 -4.05
N GLY A 45 -1.55 19.42 -5.08
CA GLY A 45 -2.95 19.41 -5.48
C GLY A 45 -3.86 18.78 -4.43
N LEU A 46 -3.47 17.61 -3.92
CA LEU A 46 -4.20 16.87 -2.88
C LEU A 46 -4.21 17.60 -1.54
N GLU A 47 -3.12 18.27 -1.16
CA GLU A 47 -3.07 19.10 0.04
C GLU A 47 -4.03 20.28 -0.04
N ARG A 48 -4.16 20.93 -1.21
CA ARG A 48 -5.18 21.95 -1.44
C ARG A 48 -6.59 21.39 -1.34
N LEU A 49 -6.84 20.19 -1.85
CA LEU A 49 -8.15 19.54 -1.73
C LEU A 49 -8.55 19.27 -0.27
N LEU A 50 -7.59 18.96 0.61
CA LEU A 50 -7.87 18.83 2.04
C LEU A 50 -8.31 20.15 2.69
N GLN A 51 -7.88 21.30 2.18
CA GLN A 51 -8.34 22.62 2.66
C GLN A 51 -9.82 22.88 2.34
N PHE A 52 -10.37 22.22 1.32
CA PHE A 52 -11.80 22.27 0.99
C PHE A 52 -12.62 21.20 1.72
N GLY A 53 -12.00 20.41 2.59
CA GLY A 53 -12.65 19.41 3.41
C GLY A 53 -11.79 18.16 3.58
N GLU A 54 -11.69 17.68 4.81
CA GLU A 54 -11.00 16.44 5.11
C GLU A 54 -11.91 15.24 4.85
N THR A 55 -11.41 14.26 4.09
CA THR A 55 -12.09 12.98 3.88
C THR A 55 -11.08 11.84 3.95
N ALA A 56 -11.54 10.66 4.37
CA ALA A 56 -10.70 9.47 4.37
C ALA A 56 -10.15 9.16 2.97
N GLU A 57 -10.95 9.38 1.92
CA GLU A 57 -10.54 9.20 0.52
C GLU A 57 -9.36 10.13 0.16
N ARG A 58 -9.46 11.44 0.46
CA ARG A 58 -8.40 12.42 0.17
C ARG A 58 -7.11 12.09 0.90
N PHE A 59 -7.19 11.69 2.17
CA PHE A 59 -6.01 11.23 2.91
C PHE A 59 -5.42 9.95 2.31
N GLY A 60 -6.23 9.00 1.87
CA GLY A 60 -5.78 7.79 1.17
C GLY A 60 -5.06 8.09 -0.15
N LEU A 61 -5.59 9.03 -0.94
CA LEU A 61 -4.95 9.51 -2.17
C LEU A 61 -3.62 10.20 -1.88
N LEU A 62 -3.57 11.07 -0.87
CA LEU A 62 -2.35 11.77 -0.48
C LEU A 62 -1.28 10.80 0.05
N GLY A 63 -1.65 9.84 0.91
CA GLY A 63 -0.75 8.78 1.35
C GLY A 63 -0.20 7.94 0.19
N SER A 64 -1.05 7.62 -0.78
CA SER A 64 -0.63 6.92 -2.00
C SER A 64 0.30 7.76 -2.89
N ALA A 65 0.15 9.08 -2.92
CA ALA A 65 1.06 9.96 -3.64
C ALA A 65 2.45 10.00 -2.97
N TRP A 66 2.50 10.11 -1.64
CA TRP A 66 3.74 10.02 -0.85
C TRP A 66 4.43 8.65 -0.98
N LYS A 67 3.66 7.55 -1.02
CA LYS A 67 4.17 6.20 -1.33
C LYS A 67 4.92 6.18 -2.66
N ARG A 68 4.35 6.80 -3.69
CA ARG A 68 4.97 6.88 -5.02
C ARG A 68 6.20 7.79 -5.02
N ARG A 69 6.15 8.90 -4.28
CA ARG A 69 7.32 9.77 -4.11
C ARG A 69 8.51 9.00 -3.54
N ALA A 70 8.28 8.17 -2.52
CA ALA A 70 9.31 7.33 -1.91
C ALA A 70 10.03 6.40 -2.90
N LEU A 71 9.37 5.95 -3.98
CA LEU A 71 9.97 5.12 -5.04
C LEU A 71 10.96 5.90 -5.91
N VAL A 72 10.77 7.20 -6.05
CA VAL A 72 11.57 8.08 -6.92
C VAL A 72 12.48 9.03 -6.12
N THR A 73 12.69 8.72 -4.84
CA THR A 73 13.60 9.44 -3.95
C THR A 73 14.52 8.45 -3.24
N ASP A 74 15.63 8.93 -2.69
CA ASP A 74 16.61 8.14 -1.96
C ASP A 74 16.84 8.72 -0.56
N ASP A 75 17.53 7.95 0.29
CA ASP A 75 18.02 8.35 1.62
C ASP A 75 16.99 9.14 2.46
N ASP A 76 17.36 10.34 2.92
CA ASP A 76 16.54 11.18 3.77
C ASP A 76 15.24 11.64 3.09
N GLU A 77 15.24 11.88 1.78
CA GLU A 77 14.02 12.23 1.04
C GLU A 77 13.04 11.06 0.98
N ARG A 78 13.56 9.83 0.84
CA ARG A 78 12.74 8.61 0.90
C ARG A 78 12.15 8.44 2.29
N LYS A 79 12.97 8.56 3.33
CA LYS A 79 12.52 8.49 4.72
C LYS A 79 11.44 9.53 5.02
N HIS A 80 11.64 10.78 4.60
CA HIS A 80 10.64 11.84 4.74
C HIS A 80 9.34 11.50 4.01
N SER A 81 9.42 10.97 2.79
CA SER A 81 8.24 10.58 2.01
C SER A 81 7.45 9.45 2.71
N VAL A 82 8.14 8.47 3.28
CA VAL A 82 7.51 7.40 4.07
C VAL A 82 6.89 7.94 5.36
N GLN A 83 7.54 8.86 6.07
CA GLN A 83 6.96 9.52 7.24
C GLN A 83 5.65 10.26 6.90
N GLN A 84 5.63 11.00 5.78
CA GLN A 84 4.42 11.66 5.32
C GLN A 84 3.34 10.65 4.95
N MET A 85 3.69 9.56 4.25
CA MET A 85 2.76 8.47 3.94
C MET A 85 2.10 7.91 5.21
N VAL A 86 2.90 7.59 6.25
CA VAL A 86 2.40 7.09 7.54
C VAL A 86 1.40 8.06 8.14
N ALA A 87 1.75 9.34 8.24
CA ALA A 87 0.88 10.35 8.82
C ALA A 87 -0.48 10.44 8.10
N ARG A 88 -0.50 10.38 6.76
CA ARG A 88 -1.77 10.48 6.02
C ARG A 88 -2.61 9.22 6.09
N TYR A 89 -2.00 8.04 6.08
CA TYR A 89 -2.74 6.80 6.30
C TYR A 89 -3.27 6.69 7.73
N GLN A 90 -2.54 7.21 8.72
CA GLN A 90 -3.05 7.32 10.08
C GLN A 90 -4.28 8.24 10.14
N SER A 91 -4.22 9.44 9.54
CA SER A 91 -5.40 10.33 9.45
C SER A 91 -6.59 9.66 8.76
N MET A 92 -6.34 8.93 7.66
CA MET A 92 -7.38 8.14 6.99
C MET A 92 -7.99 7.08 7.91
N ALA A 93 -7.17 6.34 8.66
CA ALA A 93 -7.63 5.32 9.60
C ALA A 93 -8.46 5.93 10.74
N ASN A 94 -8.01 7.04 11.33
CA ASN A 94 -8.74 7.72 12.40
C ASN A 94 -10.11 8.23 11.94
N LEU A 95 -10.22 8.75 10.71
CA LEU A 95 -11.51 9.19 10.15
C LEU A 95 -12.49 8.04 9.88
N ARG A 96 -12.01 6.80 9.70
CA ARG A 96 -12.88 5.63 9.54
C ARG A 96 -13.27 4.99 10.86
N GLU A 97 -12.66 5.39 11.99
CA GLU A 97 -13.01 4.95 13.36
C GLU A 97 -14.43 5.22 13.72
N THR A 98 -14.87 6.37 13.25
CA THR A 98 -16.18 6.90 13.52
C THR A 98 -17.24 6.30 12.59
N ALA A 99 -16.85 5.48 11.61
CA ALA A 99 -17.71 5.04 10.51
C ALA A 99 -17.65 3.53 10.25
N SER A 100 -17.75 2.70 11.30
CA SER A 100 -18.11 1.25 11.34
C SER A 100 -17.58 0.25 10.26
N ASN A 101 -16.74 0.66 9.33
CA ASN A 101 -16.33 -0.08 8.12
C ASN A 101 -14.82 0.02 7.96
N TYR A 102 -14.12 -0.48 8.96
CA TYR A 102 -12.68 -0.66 8.90
C TYR A 102 -12.32 -1.87 8.09
N SER A 103 -11.31 -1.72 7.21
CA SER A 103 -10.44 -2.85 6.85
C SER A 103 -9.14 -2.35 6.22
N SER A 104 -9.21 -1.66 5.08
CA SER A 104 -8.03 -1.32 4.28
C SER A 104 -7.27 -0.10 4.81
N SER A 105 -7.95 0.83 5.49
CA SER A 105 -7.29 2.04 6.01
C SER A 105 -6.36 1.74 7.18
N LEU A 106 -6.77 0.87 8.10
CA LEU A 106 -5.92 0.40 9.20
C LEU A 106 -4.70 -0.35 8.65
N LEU A 107 -4.91 -1.29 7.73
CA LEU A 107 -3.83 -2.11 7.17
C LEU A 107 -2.81 -1.28 6.37
N ASN A 108 -3.26 -0.26 5.65
CA ASN A 108 -2.36 0.68 4.97
C ASN A 108 -1.50 1.46 5.96
N TRP A 109 -2.08 1.96 7.05
CA TRP A 109 -1.33 2.65 8.10
C TRP A 109 -0.32 1.72 8.78
N LEU A 110 -0.74 0.56 9.25
CA LEU A 110 0.14 -0.38 9.95
C LEU A 110 1.27 -0.88 9.05
N THR A 111 0.98 -1.20 7.79
CA THR A 111 2.02 -1.55 6.81
C THR A 111 3.00 -0.39 6.61
N SER A 112 2.53 0.85 6.58
CA SER A 112 3.43 2.01 6.46
C SER A 112 4.32 2.22 7.68
N GLU A 113 3.85 1.92 8.91
CA GLU A 113 4.69 1.97 10.11
C GLU A 113 5.80 0.93 10.07
N VAL A 114 5.49 -0.31 9.63
CA VAL A 114 6.50 -1.35 9.46
C VAL A 114 7.59 -0.89 8.47
N VAL A 115 7.18 -0.34 7.32
CA VAL A 115 8.10 0.20 6.32
C VAL A 115 8.96 1.33 6.88
N LEU A 116 8.37 2.23 7.67
CA LEU A 116 9.11 3.30 8.33
C LEU A 116 10.13 2.75 9.33
N GLY A 117 9.78 1.68 10.07
CA GLY A 117 10.68 0.99 10.98
C GLY A 117 11.91 0.38 10.30
N TRP A 118 11.80 -0.04 9.04
CA TRP A 118 12.95 -0.50 8.24
C TRP A 118 13.93 0.63 7.92
N LEU A 119 13.41 1.86 7.72
CA LEU A 119 14.23 3.04 7.42
C LEU A 119 14.70 3.77 8.69
N ASP A 120 14.01 3.57 9.81
CA ASP A 120 14.28 4.19 11.10
C ASP A 120 13.77 3.30 12.25
N PRO A 121 14.64 2.46 12.82
CA PRO A 121 14.27 1.53 13.89
C PRO A 121 13.78 2.19 15.18
N THR A 122 13.94 3.51 15.33
CA THR A 122 13.43 4.26 16.49
C THR A 122 11.93 4.55 16.39
N LYS A 123 11.33 4.34 15.22
CA LYS A 123 9.92 4.64 14.97
C LYS A 123 9.01 3.52 15.51
N PRO A 124 7.80 3.88 15.97
CA PRO A 124 6.88 2.91 16.51
C PRO A 124 6.42 1.91 15.45
N ASN A 125 6.12 0.70 15.92
CA ASN A 125 5.44 -0.32 15.15
C ASN A 125 4.23 -0.79 15.97
N SER A 126 3.04 -0.41 15.52
CA SER A 126 1.80 -0.68 16.25
C SER A 126 1.16 -2.02 15.89
N VAL A 127 1.75 -2.84 15.01
CA VAL A 127 1.12 -4.07 14.52
C VAL A 127 0.73 -5.01 15.66
N GLU A 128 1.60 -5.20 16.64
CA GLU A 128 1.30 -6.07 17.80
C GLU A 128 0.14 -5.53 18.63
N LYS A 129 0.08 -4.21 18.85
CA LYS A 129 -1.03 -3.55 19.56
C LYS A 129 -2.37 -3.78 18.85
N TYR A 130 -2.38 -3.84 17.52
CA TYR A 130 -3.58 -4.03 16.72
C TYR A 130 -3.78 -5.48 16.23
N ARG A 131 -3.00 -6.44 16.73
CA ARG A 131 -3.03 -7.84 16.26
C ARG A 131 -4.42 -8.46 16.30
N GLU A 132 -5.13 -8.32 17.42
CA GLU A 132 -6.48 -8.87 17.58
C GLU A 132 -7.46 -8.26 16.57
N MET A 133 -7.35 -6.96 16.30
CA MET A 133 -8.20 -6.28 15.31
C MET A 133 -7.90 -6.77 13.89
N ILE A 134 -6.62 -6.96 13.54
CA ILE A 134 -6.21 -7.52 12.24
C ILE A 134 -6.81 -8.93 12.04
N LEU A 135 -6.77 -9.76 13.09
CA LEU A 135 -7.32 -11.12 13.05
C LEU A 135 -8.86 -11.12 12.96
N ALA A 136 -9.53 -10.26 13.73
CA ALA A 136 -10.98 -10.08 13.65
C ALA A 136 -11.41 -9.62 12.26
N GLU A 137 -10.65 -8.71 11.65
CA GLU A 137 -10.90 -8.21 10.30
C GLU A 137 -10.82 -9.33 9.26
N ALA A 138 -9.77 -10.14 9.32
CA ALA A 138 -9.59 -11.30 8.45
C ALA A 138 -10.71 -12.34 8.63
N ALA A 139 -11.18 -12.56 9.86
CA ALA A 139 -12.29 -13.47 10.14
C ALA A 139 -13.63 -12.95 9.60
N SER A 140 -13.86 -11.64 9.67
CA SER A 140 -15.09 -11.00 9.18
C SER A 140 -15.19 -10.95 7.66
N ALA A 141 -14.06 -11.04 6.94
CA ALA A 141 -14.01 -10.91 5.49
C ALA A 141 -14.92 -11.92 4.77
N GLY A 142 -15.07 -13.14 5.31
CA GLY A 142 -15.92 -14.19 4.72
C GLY A 142 -17.43 -13.94 4.86
N ALA A 143 -17.85 -13.00 5.71
CA ALA A 143 -19.25 -12.62 5.88
C ALA A 143 -19.67 -11.43 5.01
N ARG A 144 -18.73 -10.82 4.27
CA ARG A 144 -18.99 -9.70 3.37
C ARG A 144 -19.29 -10.21 1.96
N ASP A 145 -20.00 -9.41 1.18
CA ASP A 145 -20.23 -9.71 -0.23
C ASP A 145 -18.89 -9.86 -0.96
N PRO A 146 -18.70 -10.95 -1.73
CA PRO A 146 -17.43 -11.22 -2.37
C PRO A 146 -17.23 -10.27 -3.55
N ASP A 147 -16.32 -9.32 -3.40
CA ASP A 147 -15.70 -8.55 -4.47
C ASP A 147 -14.17 -8.68 -4.36
N PHE A 148 -13.43 -8.07 -5.29
CA PHE A 148 -11.97 -8.14 -5.24
C PHE A 148 -11.40 -7.58 -3.92
N TRP A 149 -11.95 -6.46 -3.42
CA TRP A 149 -11.46 -5.75 -2.26
C TRP A 149 -11.72 -6.50 -0.95
N THR A 150 -12.86 -7.20 -0.85
CA THR A 150 -13.15 -8.09 0.29
C THR A 150 -12.29 -9.35 0.25
N MET A 151 -11.97 -9.86 -0.94
CA MET A 151 -11.08 -11.03 -1.08
C MET A 151 -9.61 -10.74 -0.78
N VAL A 152 -9.09 -9.56 -1.11
CA VAL A 152 -7.69 -9.20 -0.79
C VAL A 152 -7.48 -8.82 0.67
N LEU A 153 -8.56 -8.61 1.44
CA LEU A 153 -8.46 -8.26 2.84
C LEU A 153 -7.73 -9.32 3.68
N VAL A 154 -8.07 -10.60 3.49
CA VAL A 154 -7.42 -11.71 4.21
C VAL A 154 -5.92 -11.77 3.93
N PRO A 155 -5.44 -11.76 2.67
CA PRO A 155 -4.01 -11.72 2.40
C PRO A 155 -3.36 -10.40 2.84
N ASP A 156 -4.04 -9.25 2.82
CA ASP A 156 -3.51 -7.99 3.37
C ASP A 156 -3.27 -8.08 4.90
N CYS A 157 -4.21 -8.65 5.65
CA CYS A 157 -4.04 -8.92 7.09
C CYS A 157 -2.85 -9.85 7.36
N LYS A 158 -2.71 -10.91 6.57
CA LYS A 158 -1.58 -11.85 6.70
C LYS A 158 -0.26 -11.21 6.32
N LEU A 159 -0.26 -10.36 5.29
CA LEU A 159 0.92 -9.64 4.83
C LEU A 159 1.45 -8.73 5.94
N VAL A 160 0.61 -7.88 6.55
CA VAL A 160 1.08 -6.96 7.61
C VAL A 160 1.65 -7.70 8.82
N LEU A 161 1.05 -8.85 9.19
CA LEU A 161 1.57 -9.70 10.27
C LEU A 161 2.93 -10.32 9.89
N ALA A 162 3.06 -10.87 8.68
CA ALA A 162 4.31 -11.45 8.19
C ALA A 162 5.44 -10.41 8.08
N LEU A 163 5.11 -9.20 7.62
CA LEU A 163 6.06 -8.08 7.53
C LEU A 163 6.57 -7.62 8.91
N SER A 164 5.73 -7.73 9.94
CA SER A 164 6.08 -7.35 11.32
C SER A 164 6.79 -8.44 12.12
N ALA A 165 6.88 -9.65 11.58
CA ALA A 165 7.42 -10.80 12.29
C ALA A 165 8.94 -10.68 12.49
N LYS A 166 9.44 -11.14 13.64
CA LYS A 166 10.88 -11.23 13.91
C LYS A 166 11.58 -12.26 13.01
N GLU A 167 10.84 -13.28 12.59
CA GLU A 167 11.32 -14.35 11.74
C GLU A 167 10.33 -14.59 10.60
N PHE A 168 10.84 -14.70 9.38
CA PHE A 168 10.03 -14.99 8.20
C PHE A 168 9.92 -16.50 7.96
N VAL A 169 8.68 -16.98 7.92
CA VAL A 169 8.32 -18.37 7.68
C VAL A 169 7.75 -18.51 6.26
N ASP A 170 8.34 -19.37 5.44
CA ASP A 170 7.94 -19.54 4.03
C ASP A 170 6.45 -19.83 3.84
N LYS A 171 5.89 -20.70 4.69
CA LYS A 171 4.46 -21.04 4.70
C LYS A 171 3.56 -19.81 4.83
N ASP A 172 3.94 -18.81 5.63
CA ASP A 172 3.13 -17.61 5.83
C ASP A 172 3.13 -16.76 4.56
N TRP A 173 4.29 -16.56 3.95
CA TRP A 173 4.45 -15.82 2.70
C TRP A 173 3.78 -16.51 1.50
N ARG A 174 3.87 -17.84 1.43
CA ARG A 174 3.12 -18.63 0.45
C ARG A 174 1.62 -18.45 0.63
N THR A 175 1.14 -18.49 1.88
CA THR A 175 -0.28 -18.28 2.20
C THR A 175 -0.76 -16.88 1.78
N VAL A 176 0.08 -15.84 1.94
CA VAL A 176 -0.19 -14.49 1.43
C VAL A 176 -0.33 -14.51 -0.09
N ALA A 177 0.64 -15.10 -0.80
CA ALA A 177 0.64 -15.15 -2.26
C ALA A 177 -0.55 -15.93 -2.85
N GLU A 178 -0.89 -17.08 -2.26
CA GLU A 178 -2.05 -17.89 -2.63
C GLU A 178 -3.37 -17.13 -2.43
N GLY A 179 -3.47 -16.31 -1.38
CA GLY A 179 -4.62 -15.44 -1.14
C GLY A 179 -4.82 -14.41 -2.25
N TYR A 180 -3.75 -13.69 -2.62
CA TYR A 180 -3.82 -12.72 -3.72
C TYR A 180 -4.08 -13.38 -5.08
N LEU A 181 -3.47 -14.54 -5.35
CA LEU A 181 -3.73 -15.30 -6.59
C LEU A 181 -5.20 -15.76 -6.66
N ARG A 182 -5.78 -16.18 -5.54
CA ARG A 182 -7.20 -16.52 -5.47
C ARG A 182 -8.08 -15.32 -5.78
N ALA A 183 -7.81 -14.17 -5.15
CA ALA A 183 -8.55 -12.93 -5.41
C ALA A 183 -8.48 -12.52 -6.88
N ARG A 184 -7.30 -12.61 -7.50
CA ARG A 184 -7.09 -12.40 -8.94
C ARG A 184 -7.96 -13.32 -9.80
N LYS A 185 -7.94 -14.63 -9.53
CA LYS A 185 -8.68 -15.62 -10.34
C LYS A 185 -10.19 -15.46 -10.27
N TRP A 186 -10.72 -14.98 -9.13
CA TRP A 186 -12.15 -14.93 -8.88
C TRP A 186 -12.82 -13.60 -9.28
N ALA A 187 -12.22 -12.45 -8.96
CA ALA A 187 -12.87 -11.16 -9.16
C ALA A 187 -11.93 -10.02 -9.56
N GLY A 188 -10.63 -10.29 -9.75
CA GLY A 188 -9.65 -9.24 -10.00
C GLY A 188 -9.62 -8.79 -11.46
N SER A 189 -10.01 -7.55 -11.72
CA SER A 189 -9.62 -6.91 -12.97
C SER A 189 -8.12 -6.65 -13.02
N GLU A 190 -7.54 -6.55 -14.21
CA GLU A 190 -6.11 -6.24 -14.39
C GLU A 190 -5.69 -4.94 -13.70
N ARG A 191 -6.60 -3.97 -13.58
CA ARG A 191 -6.36 -2.71 -12.86
C ARG A 191 -6.26 -2.91 -11.35
N GLU A 192 -7.10 -3.77 -10.79
CA GLU A 192 -7.17 -4.04 -9.35
C GLU A 192 -5.98 -4.89 -8.92
N VAL A 193 -5.68 -5.96 -9.66
CA VAL A 193 -4.50 -6.79 -9.46
C VAL A 193 -3.23 -5.95 -9.53
N ARG A 194 -3.15 -5.01 -10.49
CA ARG A 194 -2.02 -4.08 -10.58
C ARG A 194 -1.85 -3.24 -9.32
N THR A 195 -2.91 -2.86 -8.62
CA THR A 195 -2.81 -2.10 -7.37
C THR A 195 -2.12 -2.92 -6.26
N VAL A 196 -2.40 -4.22 -6.17
CA VAL A 196 -1.70 -5.14 -5.26
C VAL A 196 -0.24 -5.29 -5.65
N ILE A 197 0.04 -5.52 -6.94
CA ILE A 197 1.43 -5.64 -7.44
C ILE A 197 2.22 -4.35 -7.19
N GLU A 198 1.64 -3.17 -7.45
CA GLU A 198 2.26 -1.87 -7.15
C GLU A 198 2.54 -1.69 -5.65
N HIS A 199 1.74 -2.32 -4.78
CA HIS A 199 2.00 -2.32 -3.34
C HIS A 199 3.16 -3.23 -2.96
N LEU A 200 3.18 -4.47 -3.44
CA LEU A 200 4.29 -5.39 -3.20
C LEU A 200 5.62 -4.89 -3.78
N GLN A 201 5.60 -4.27 -4.96
CA GLN A 201 6.78 -3.63 -5.56
C GLN A 201 7.32 -2.47 -4.72
N PHE A 202 6.42 -1.71 -4.09
CA PHE A 202 6.83 -0.68 -3.14
C PHE A 202 7.50 -1.27 -1.92
N LEU A 203 6.92 -2.32 -1.32
CA LEU A 203 7.53 -3.02 -0.20
C LEU A 203 8.91 -3.57 -0.57
N LEU A 204 9.04 -4.17 -1.76
CA LEU A 204 10.30 -4.71 -2.28
C LEU A 204 11.37 -3.61 -2.40
N ALA A 205 11.01 -2.44 -2.91
CA ALA A 205 11.92 -1.30 -3.02
C ALA A 205 12.38 -0.77 -1.66
N MET A 206 11.52 -0.83 -0.63
CA MET A 206 11.86 -0.37 0.72
C MET A 206 12.66 -1.43 1.51
N ALA A 207 12.49 -2.71 1.18
CA ALA A 207 13.18 -3.84 1.82
C ALA A 207 14.64 -4.04 1.34
N ALA A 208 15.25 -3.05 0.66
CA ALA A 208 16.55 -3.20 0.01
C ALA A 208 17.69 -3.62 0.96
N ALA A 209 17.60 -3.30 2.25
CA ALA A 209 18.57 -3.68 3.27
C ALA A 209 18.37 -5.10 3.83
N ASP A 210 17.27 -5.79 3.50
CA ASP A 210 16.95 -7.15 3.93
C ASP A 210 16.75 -8.07 2.72
N PRO A 211 17.81 -8.74 2.25
CA PRO A 211 17.74 -9.63 1.10
C PRO A 211 16.75 -10.79 1.26
N LYS A 212 16.53 -11.26 2.51
CA LYS A 212 15.61 -12.36 2.79
C LYS A 212 14.16 -11.90 2.60
N LEU A 213 13.81 -10.74 3.16
CA LEU A 213 12.51 -10.12 2.94
C LEU A 213 12.27 -9.79 1.47
N ALA A 214 13.27 -9.22 0.80
CA ALA A 214 13.20 -8.92 -0.63
C ALA A 214 12.92 -10.19 -1.46
N GLY A 215 13.54 -11.32 -1.13
CA GLY A 215 13.27 -12.61 -1.75
C GLY A 215 11.81 -13.05 -1.60
N TYR A 216 11.23 -12.96 -0.40
CA TYR A 216 9.83 -13.31 -0.19
C TYR A 216 8.88 -12.42 -0.98
N LEU A 217 9.10 -11.10 -0.99
CA LEU A 217 8.29 -10.15 -1.75
C LEU A 217 8.37 -10.42 -3.25
N GLN A 218 9.57 -10.74 -3.77
CA GLN A 218 9.78 -11.12 -5.16
C GLN A 218 9.04 -12.42 -5.52
N ASN A 219 9.08 -13.42 -4.63
CA ASN A 219 8.34 -14.68 -4.80
C ASN A 219 6.83 -14.45 -4.84
N CYS A 220 6.29 -13.63 -3.93
CA CYS A 220 4.87 -13.24 -3.95
C CYS A 220 4.48 -12.58 -5.28
N ILE A 221 5.26 -11.60 -5.76
CA ILE A 221 5.01 -10.91 -7.04
C ILE A 221 5.04 -11.90 -8.21
N GLY A 222 6.04 -12.81 -8.25
CA GLY A 222 6.14 -13.83 -9.28
C GLY A 222 4.95 -14.78 -9.28
N TYR A 223 4.57 -15.28 -8.10
CA TYR A 223 3.48 -16.23 -7.93
C TYR A 223 2.12 -15.67 -8.37
N ILE A 224 1.82 -14.41 -8.01
CA ILE A 224 0.59 -13.72 -8.44
C ILE A 224 0.55 -13.54 -9.97
N ASN A 225 1.73 -13.47 -10.62
CA ASN A 225 1.87 -13.36 -12.07
C ASN A 225 2.02 -14.71 -12.80
N GLY A 226 1.87 -15.83 -12.09
CA GLY A 226 1.82 -17.17 -12.68
C GLY A 226 3.11 -17.98 -12.61
N SER A 227 4.17 -17.46 -11.96
CA SER A 227 5.36 -18.27 -11.65
C SER A 227 5.05 -19.33 -10.58
N ALA A 228 5.80 -20.43 -10.56
CA ALA A 228 5.76 -21.38 -9.46
C ALA A 228 6.32 -20.76 -8.17
N TRP A 229 5.79 -21.17 -7.01
CA TRP A 229 6.41 -20.84 -5.72
C TRP A 229 7.72 -21.62 -5.61
N PRO A 230 8.84 -21.01 -5.20
CA PRO A 230 10.10 -21.75 -5.06
C PRO A 230 9.98 -22.86 -4.02
N GLU A 231 10.62 -23.99 -4.26
CA GLU A 231 10.73 -25.04 -3.25
C GLU A 231 11.54 -24.51 -2.04
N PRO A 232 11.18 -24.88 -0.80
CA PRO A 232 11.96 -24.49 0.37
C PRO A 232 13.40 -24.95 0.20
N HIS A 233 14.37 -24.03 0.32
CA HIS A 233 15.76 -24.43 0.43
C HIS A 233 15.94 -25.19 1.75
N SER A 234 16.26 -26.48 1.65
CA SER A 234 16.59 -27.40 2.75
C SER A 234 17.77 -26.92 3.57
#